data_AF-A0A3P9IAI5-F1
#
_entry.id   AF-A0A3P9IAI5-F1
#
_cell.length_a   1.000
_cell.length_b   1.000
_cell.length_c   1.000
_cell.angle_alpha   90.00
_cell.angle_beta   90.00
_cell.angle_gamma   90.00
#
_symmetry.space_group_name_H-M   'P 1'
#
loop_
_entity.id
_entity.type
_entity.pdbx_description
1 polymer ?
#
loop_
_entity_poly.entity_id
_entity_poly.type
_entity_poly.pdbx_seq_one_letter_code
_entity_poly.pdbx_strand_id
1 'polypeptide(L)'
;MAYCVALEVLTTHSADGGHVGTKAEDQEVQEYRVKCLNNLATTQMKLEQFNEALHTSRDVLTLEPNNVKALFRAGKLLSDKGEYKEAMEVLKKALKLEPATKAIHAELSKLVKRQSDGKDTQQWKAKPAEILGDNITPFLIPSKKKPFGISWKFILGALVVALSSLVTSVILTARN
;
A
#
# COMPACT_ATOMS: atom_id res chain seq x y z
N MET A 1 -19.10 27.89 14.21
CA MET A 1 -20.54 28.18 13.98
C MET A 1 -20.85 28.37 12.50
N ALA A 2 -20.30 29.37 11.80
CA ALA A 2 -20.62 29.61 10.38
C ALA A 2 -20.31 28.43 9.43
N TYR A 3 -19.21 27.71 9.65
CA TYR A 3 -18.83 26.55 8.83
C TYR A 3 -19.82 25.38 8.95
N CYS A 4 -20.31 25.08 10.16
CA CYS A 4 -21.28 24.01 10.37
C CYS A 4 -22.63 24.36 9.76
N VAL A 5 -23.06 25.62 9.87
CA VAL A 5 -24.29 26.13 9.25
C VAL A 5 -24.19 26.07 7.72
N ALA A 6 -23.03 26.44 7.15
CA ALA A 6 -22.81 26.30 5.72
C ALA A 6 -22.82 24.83 5.27
N LEU A 7 -22.23 23.92 6.06
CA LEU A 7 -22.25 22.49 5.78
C LEU A 7 -23.68 21.93 5.85
N GLU A 8 -24.47 22.35 6.82
CA GLU A 8 -25.87 21.96 7.02
C GLU A 8 -26.78 22.46 5.89
N VAL A 9 -26.57 23.69 5.41
CA VAL A 9 -27.24 24.22 4.22
C VAL A 9 -26.87 23.44 2.95
N LEU A 10 -25.65 22.90 2.88
CA LEU A 10 -25.24 22.06 1.75
C LEU A 10 -25.76 20.62 1.87
N THR A 11 -26.03 20.09 3.06
CA THR A 11 -26.47 18.70 3.26
C THR A 11 -27.98 18.54 3.43
N THR A 12 -28.70 19.61 3.78
CA THR A 12 -30.17 19.58 3.89
C THR A 12 -30.79 19.58 2.49
N HIS A 13 -31.50 18.50 2.16
CA HIS A 13 -32.38 18.46 1.00
C HIS A 13 -33.52 19.46 1.25
N SER A 14 -33.54 20.53 0.46
CA SER A 14 -34.56 21.58 0.53
C SER A 14 -35.94 20.96 0.27
N ALA A 15 -36.72 20.78 1.32
CA ALA A 15 -38.09 20.31 1.30
C ALA A 15 -39.10 21.46 1.47
N ASP A 16 -38.68 22.72 1.28
CA ASP A 16 -39.59 23.86 1.31
C ASP A 16 -39.75 24.48 -0.08
N GLY A 17 -41.01 24.56 -0.50
CA GLY A 17 -41.43 24.94 -1.83
C GLY A 17 -41.28 26.44 -2.06
N GLY A 18 -40.30 26.83 -2.87
CA GLY A 18 -40.19 28.24 -3.27
C GLY A 18 -38.99 28.61 -4.15
N HIS A 19 -38.19 27.68 -4.66
CA HIS A 19 -37.06 28.05 -5.51
C HIS A 19 -37.50 28.16 -6.99
N VAL A 20 -37.80 29.38 -7.43
CA VAL A 20 -37.79 29.75 -8.85
C VAL A 20 -36.34 30.03 -9.25
N GLY A 21 -35.49 29.01 -9.13
CA GLY A 21 -34.13 29.02 -9.66
C GLY A 21 -34.19 28.62 -11.13
N THR A 22 -33.49 29.34 -11.99
CA THR A 22 -33.28 28.84 -13.35
C THR A 22 -32.38 27.60 -13.26
N LYS A 23 -32.56 26.62 -14.16
CA LYS A 23 -31.71 25.42 -14.21
C LYS A 23 -30.20 25.74 -14.26
N ALA A 24 -29.85 26.92 -14.79
CA ALA A 24 -28.47 27.41 -14.86
C ALA A 24 -27.93 27.83 -13.47
N GLU A 25 -28.74 28.55 -12.67
CA GLU A 25 -28.37 28.92 -11.30
C GLU A 25 -28.22 27.68 -10.42
N ASP A 26 -29.13 26.71 -10.54
CA ASP A 26 -29.04 25.44 -9.80
C ASP A 26 -27.76 24.67 -10.15
N GLN A 27 -27.39 24.64 -11.44
CA GLN A 27 -26.18 23.97 -11.91
C GLN A 27 -24.91 24.67 -11.39
N GLU A 28 -24.89 26.00 -11.37
CA GLU A 28 -23.78 26.79 -10.84
C GLU A 28 -23.60 26.55 -9.34
N VAL A 29 -24.68 26.52 -8.57
CA VAL A 29 -24.66 26.19 -7.13
C VAL A 29 -24.10 24.78 -6.90
N GLN A 30 -24.49 23.80 -7.71
CA GLN A 30 -23.95 22.44 -7.61
C GLN A 30 -22.44 22.39 -7.92
N GLU A 31 -21.98 23.13 -8.93
CA GLU A 31 -20.56 23.21 -9.26
C GLU A 31 -19.74 23.79 -8.10
N TYR A 32 -20.20 24.87 -7.47
CA TYR A 32 -19.54 25.44 -6.30
C TYR A 32 -19.58 24.48 -5.10
N ARG A 33 -20.70 23.79 -4.88
CA ARG A 33 -20.83 22.77 -3.83
C ARG A 33 -19.77 21.67 -4.00
N VAL A 34 -19.61 21.14 -5.21
CA VAL A 34 -18.60 20.13 -5.53
C VAL A 34 -17.17 20.64 -5.28
N LYS A 35 -16.86 21.87 -5.70
CA LYS A 35 -15.54 22.50 -5.47
C LYS A 35 -15.24 22.63 -3.97
N CYS A 36 -16.22 23.12 -3.20
CA CYS A 36 -16.09 23.28 -1.75
C CYS A 36 -15.87 21.93 -1.04
N LEU A 37 -16.67 20.91 -1.37
CA LEU A 37 -16.52 19.56 -0.80
C LEU A 37 -15.16 18.94 -1.16
N ASN A 38 -14.68 19.12 -2.39
CA ASN A 38 -13.34 18.66 -2.80
C ASN A 38 -12.21 19.31 -1.99
N ASN A 39 -12.32 20.63 -1.74
CA ASN A 39 -11.36 21.35 -0.91
C ASN A 39 -11.45 20.90 0.55
N LEU A 40 -12.66 20.70 1.06
CA LEU A 40 -12.89 20.19 2.40
C LEU A 40 -12.25 18.80 2.60
N ALA A 41 -12.52 17.84 1.72
CA ALA A 41 -11.92 16.51 1.79
C ALA A 41 -10.39 16.58 1.81
N THR A 42 -9.81 17.48 1.01
CA THR A 42 -8.35 17.71 0.99
C THR A 42 -7.85 18.26 2.32
N THR A 43 -8.56 19.21 2.93
CA THR A 43 -8.20 19.79 4.23
C THR A 43 -8.34 18.75 5.34
N GLN A 44 -9.41 17.96 5.36
CA GLN A 44 -9.61 16.87 6.31
C GLN A 44 -8.47 15.85 6.23
N MET A 45 -8.02 15.47 5.03
CA MET A 45 -6.84 14.61 4.85
C MET A 45 -5.56 15.20 5.45
N LYS A 46 -5.34 16.51 5.29
CA LYS A 46 -4.17 17.21 5.88
C LYS A 46 -4.24 17.31 7.39
N LEU A 47 -5.46 17.33 7.95
CA LEU A 47 -5.73 17.30 9.39
C LEU A 47 -5.82 15.88 9.94
N GLU A 48 -5.51 14.87 9.13
CA GLU A 48 -5.57 13.44 9.50
C GLU A 48 -6.97 12.94 9.91
N GLN A 49 -8.02 13.69 9.54
CA GLN A 49 -9.44 13.34 9.72
C GLN A 49 -9.88 12.38 8.60
N PHE A 50 -9.33 11.16 8.60
CA PHE A 50 -9.44 10.24 7.46
C PHE A 50 -10.86 9.71 7.22
N ASN A 51 -11.65 9.50 8.27
CA ASN A 51 -13.01 9.01 8.14
C ASN A 51 -13.94 10.07 7.54
N GLU A 52 -13.81 11.31 8.01
CA GLU A 52 -14.54 12.47 7.54
C GLU A 52 -14.14 12.80 6.09
N ALA A 53 -12.83 12.74 5.78
CA ALA A 53 -12.36 12.92 4.41
C ALA A 53 -12.95 11.88 3.44
N LEU A 54 -13.11 10.62 3.90
CA LEU A 54 -13.70 9.55 3.10
C LEU A 54 -15.21 9.82 2.89
N HIS A 55 -15.91 10.27 3.93
CA HIS A 55 -17.31 10.66 3.84
C HIS A 55 -17.49 11.82 2.84
N THR A 56 -16.76 12.92 3.03
CA THR A 56 -16.82 14.08 2.13
C THR A 56 -16.47 13.71 0.69
N SER A 57 -15.50 12.80 0.49
CA SER A 57 -15.18 12.31 -0.86
C SER A 57 -16.34 11.52 -1.46
N ARG A 58 -17.08 10.74 -0.67
CA ARG A 58 -18.29 10.03 -1.12
C ARG A 58 -19.43 10.99 -1.44
N ASP A 59 -19.60 12.07 -0.66
CA ASP A 59 -20.59 13.11 -0.97
C ASP A 59 -20.34 13.74 -2.34
N VAL A 60 -19.07 14.03 -2.67
CA VAL A 60 -18.71 14.50 -4.02
C VAL A 60 -19.08 13.46 -5.09
N LEU A 61 -18.89 12.16 -4.82
CA LEU A 61 -19.20 11.10 -5.78
C LEU A 61 -20.70 10.85 -5.95
N THR A 62 -21.53 11.21 -4.96
CA THR A 62 -23.00 11.22 -5.10
C THR A 62 -23.45 12.31 -6.07
N LEU A 63 -22.80 13.48 -6.04
CA LEU A 63 -23.09 14.59 -6.94
C LEU A 63 -22.47 14.39 -8.33
N GLU A 64 -21.22 13.95 -8.37
CA GLU A 64 -20.44 13.70 -9.58
C GLU A 64 -19.76 12.32 -9.52
N PRO A 65 -20.43 11.26 -10.00
CA PRO A 65 -19.89 9.89 -9.92
C PRO A 65 -18.55 9.69 -10.63
N ASN A 66 -18.19 10.58 -11.55
CA ASN A 66 -16.96 10.53 -12.35
C ASN A 66 -15.95 11.62 -11.95
N ASN A 67 -16.09 12.24 -10.78
CA ASN A 67 -15.12 13.21 -10.30
C ASN A 67 -13.79 12.52 -9.94
N VAL A 68 -12.77 12.70 -10.79
CA VAL A 68 -11.48 12.01 -10.66
C VAL A 68 -10.77 12.34 -9.35
N LYS A 69 -10.85 13.59 -8.89
CA LYS A 69 -10.23 14.01 -7.64
C LYS A 69 -10.85 13.29 -6.44
N ALA A 70 -12.18 13.18 -6.40
CA ALA A 70 -12.87 12.47 -5.34
C ALA A 70 -12.63 10.95 -5.39
N LEU A 71 -12.64 10.34 -6.58
CA LEU A 71 -12.29 8.92 -6.75
C LEU A 71 -10.87 8.64 -6.25
N PHE A 72 -9.89 9.46 -6.65
CA PHE A 72 -8.51 9.30 -6.20
C PHE A 72 -8.38 9.40 -4.67
N ARG A 73 -8.99 10.42 -4.05
CA ARG A 73 -8.93 10.60 -2.59
C ARG A 73 -9.61 9.45 -1.84
N ALA A 74 -10.80 9.03 -2.27
CA ALA A 74 -11.51 7.90 -1.67
C ALA A 74 -10.68 6.61 -1.79
N GLY A 75 -10.14 6.33 -2.97
CA GLY A 75 -9.28 5.17 -3.21
C GLY A 75 -8.02 5.17 -2.34
N LYS A 76 -7.34 6.33 -2.20
CA LYS A 76 -6.19 6.48 -1.32
C LYS A 76 -6.55 6.25 0.15
N LEU A 77 -7.65 6.84 0.62
CA LEU A 77 -8.12 6.68 2.01
C LEU A 77 -8.50 5.23 2.32
N LEU A 78 -9.18 4.55 1.40
CA LEU A 78 -9.50 3.12 1.52
C LEU A 78 -8.22 2.26 1.55
N SER A 79 -7.24 2.59 0.71
CA SER A 79 -5.91 1.94 0.71
C SER A 79 -5.19 2.11 2.05
N ASP A 80 -5.24 3.32 2.62
CA ASP A 80 -4.61 3.61 3.91
C ASP A 80 -5.38 2.95 5.08
N LYS A 81 -6.71 2.75 4.95
CA LYS A 81 -7.56 2.00 5.91
C LYS A 81 -7.39 0.47 5.83
N GLY A 82 -6.78 -0.05 4.77
CA GLY A 82 -6.62 -1.50 4.56
C GLY A 82 -7.69 -2.15 3.69
N GLU A 83 -8.65 -1.37 3.19
CA GLU A 83 -9.76 -1.83 2.33
C GLU A 83 -9.29 -1.96 0.88
N TYR A 84 -8.29 -2.82 0.64
CA TYR A 84 -7.55 -2.86 -0.62
C TYR A 84 -8.40 -3.21 -1.84
N LYS A 85 -9.44 -4.04 -1.68
CA LYS A 85 -10.33 -4.42 -2.79
C LYS A 85 -11.15 -3.23 -3.27
N GLU A 86 -11.81 -2.50 -2.37
CA GLU A 86 -12.60 -1.31 -2.71
C GLU A 86 -11.67 -0.21 -3.27
N ALA A 87 -10.52 0.00 -2.63
CA ALA A 87 -9.52 0.96 -3.09
C ALA A 87 -9.09 0.70 -4.55
N MET A 88 -8.83 -0.56 -4.90
CA MET A 88 -8.44 -0.98 -6.25
C MET A 88 -9.53 -0.64 -7.28
N GLU A 89 -10.79 -0.95 -6.99
CA GLU A 89 -11.90 -0.70 -7.92
C GLU A 89 -12.14 0.80 -8.13
N VAL A 90 -12.10 1.58 -7.05
CA VAL A 90 -12.26 3.05 -7.13
C VAL A 90 -11.10 3.69 -7.91
N LEU A 91 -9.84 3.29 -7.64
CA LEU A 91 -8.67 3.83 -8.34
C LEU A 91 -8.62 3.41 -9.81
N LYS A 92 -9.08 2.20 -10.16
CA LYS A 92 -9.24 1.79 -11.57
C LYS A 92 -10.26 2.66 -12.28
N LYS A 93 -11.37 3.02 -11.63
CA LYS A 93 -12.35 3.95 -12.20
C LYS A 93 -11.72 5.32 -12.46
N ALA A 94 -10.96 5.85 -11.50
CA ALA A 94 -10.23 7.10 -11.67
C ALA A 94 -9.23 7.02 -12.84
N LEU A 95 -8.48 5.92 -12.94
CA LEU A 95 -7.51 5.70 -14.01
C LEU A 95 -8.16 5.62 -15.40
N LYS A 96 -9.34 5.00 -15.51
CA LYS A 96 -10.09 4.95 -16.78
C LYS A 96 -10.49 6.33 -17.28
N LEU A 97 -10.78 7.25 -16.36
CA LEU A 97 -11.18 8.63 -16.67
C LEU A 97 -9.96 9.50 -17.00
N GLU A 98 -8.86 9.35 -16.26
CA GLU A 98 -7.59 10.05 -16.51
C GLU A 98 -6.39 9.08 -16.51
N PRO A 99 -6.08 8.46 -17.67
CA PRO A 99 -5.03 7.43 -17.76
C PRO A 99 -3.61 7.95 -17.50
N ALA A 100 -3.37 9.25 -17.68
CA ALA A 100 -2.04 9.85 -17.58
C ALA A 100 -1.67 10.30 -16.16
N THR A 101 -2.57 10.16 -15.18
CA THR A 101 -2.37 10.71 -13.84
C THR A 101 -1.40 9.86 -13.02
N LYS A 102 -0.14 10.31 -12.94
CA LYS A 102 0.97 9.62 -12.24
C LYS A 102 0.64 9.23 -10.79
N ALA A 103 -0.12 10.06 -10.08
CA ALA A 103 -0.52 9.79 -8.69
C ALA A 103 -1.40 8.54 -8.57
N ILE A 104 -2.32 8.31 -9.52
CA ILE A 104 -3.19 7.13 -9.54
C ILE A 104 -2.36 5.86 -9.78
N HIS A 105 -1.42 5.91 -10.73
CA HIS A 105 -0.50 4.81 -10.99
C HIS A 105 0.35 4.44 -9.77
N ALA A 106 0.85 5.44 -9.05
CA ALA A 106 1.63 5.24 -7.84
C ALA A 106 0.83 4.54 -6.73
N GLU A 107 -0.40 4.96 -6.47
CA GLU A 107 -1.27 4.34 -5.47
C GLU A 107 -1.70 2.91 -5.87
N LEU A 108 -2.02 2.67 -7.15
CA LEU A 108 -2.32 1.33 -7.65
C LEU A 108 -1.11 0.39 -7.52
N SER A 109 0.09 0.86 -7.84
CA SER A 109 1.33 0.09 -7.69
C SER A 109 1.59 -0.29 -6.23
N LYS A 110 1.37 0.66 -5.30
CA LYS A 110 1.45 0.42 -3.85
C LYS A 110 0.44 -0.65 -3.40
N LEU A 111 -0.79 -0.62 -3.91
CA LEU A 111 -1.80 -1.63 -3.60
C LEU A 111 -1.46 -3.01 -4.14
N VAL A 112 -0.98 -3.12 -5.38
CA VAL A 112 -0.57 -4.40 -5.98
C VAL A 112 0.57 -5.03 -5.19
N LYS A 113 1.56 -4.23 -4.78
CA LYS A 113 2.67 -4.71 -3.94
C LYS A 113 2.17 -5.27 -2.60
N ARG A 114 1.30 -4.53 -1.90
CA ARG A 114 0.67 -4.98 -0.65
C ARG A 114 -0.13 -6.27 -0.82
N GLN A 115 -0.80 -6.44 -1.96
CA GLN A 115 -1.55 -7.67 -2.26
C GLN A 115 -0.63 -8.86 -2.52
N SER A 116 0.53 -8.65 -3.15
CA SER A 116 1.55 -9.71 -3.34
C SER A 116 2.14 -10.14 -2.01
N ASP A 117 2.61 -9.19 -1.20
CA ASP A 117 3.22 -9.46 0.11
C ASP A 117 2.25 -10.20 1.06
N GLY A 118 0.96 -9.87 0.99
CA GLY A 118 -0.09 -10.55 1.74
C GLY A 118 -0.37 -11.99 1.27
N LYS A 119 -0.27 -12.26 -0.04
CA LYS A 119 -0.43 -13.62 -0.59
C LYS A 119 0.76 -14.50 -0.27
N ASP A 120 1.99 -13.99 -0.36
CA ASP A 120 3.19 -14.73 0.02
C ASP A 120 3.13 -15.10 1.50
N THR A 121 2.64 -14.20 2.36
CA THR A 121 2.44 -14.48 3.79
C THR A 121 1.36 -15.55 4.03
N GLN A 122 0.27 -15.56 3.27
CA GLN A 122 -0.79 -16.59 3.36
C GLN A 122 -0.31 -17.95 2.82
N GLN A 123 0.42 -17.94 1.70
CA GLN A 123 1.00 -19.12 1.06
C GLN A 123 2.12 -19.73 1.91
N TRP A 124 2.93 -18.90 2.57
CA TRP A 124 3.99 -19.33 3.50
C TRP A 124 3.44 -19.79 4.86
N LYS A 125 2.29 -19.25 5.30
CA LYS A 125 1.63 -19.70 6.55
C LYS A 125 0.93 -21.06 6.42
N ALA A 126 0.72 -21.57 5.21
CA ALA A 126 0.20 -22.91 4.98
C ALA A 126 1.30 -23.82 4.40
N LYS A 127 2.07 -24.46 5.29
CA LYS A 127 2.80 -25.76 5.16
C LYS A 127 4.05 -25.95 6.07
N PRO A 128 4.07 -25.63 7.37
CA PRO A 128 5.15 -26.14 8.24
C PRO A 128 4.97 -27.59 8.72
N ALA A 129 3.78 -28.20 8.61
CA ALA A 129 3.50 -29.52 9.18
C ALA A 129 3.12 -30.62 8.18
N GLU A 130 2.73 -30.28 6.94
CA GLU A 130 2.34 -31.29 5.93
C GLU A 130 3.43 -31.58 4.87
N ILE A 131 4.44 -30.72 4.68
CA ILE A 131 5.57 -31.02 3.76
C ILE A 131 6.57 -32.00 4.40
N LEU A 132 6.59 -32.10 5.73
CA LEU A 132 7.36 -33.09 6.47
C LEU A 132 6.40 -34.06 7.18
N GLY A 133 5.46 -34.62 6.41
CA GLY A 133 4.63 -35.73 6.86
C GLY A 133 5.51 -36.96 7.14
N ASP A 134 5.64 -37.30 8.41
CA ASP A 134 5.81 -38.64 9.02
C ASP A 134 6.88 -39.63 8.50
N ASN A 135 7.69 -39.31 7.49
CA ASN A 135 8.56 -40.29 6.82
C ASN A 135 10.08 -40.12 7.02
N ILE A 136 10.53 -39.28 7.96
CA ILE A 136 11.98 -39.11 8.25
C ILE A 136 12.38 -39.81 9.56
N THR A 137 11.41 -40.33 10.33
CA THR A 137 11.65 -41.13 11.53
C THR A 137 12.56 -42.35 11.33
N PRO A 138 12.67 -43.00 10.14
CA PRO A 138 13.62 -44.11 9.95
C PRO A 138 15.06 -43.66 9.67
N PHE A 139 15.29 -42.38 9.30
CA PHE A 139 16.61 -41.89 8.86
C PHE A 139 17.30 -40.97 9.87
N LEU A 140 16.68 -40.71 11.03
CA LEU A 140 17.33 -40.02 12.13
C LEU A 140 18.16 -41.01 12.95
N ILE A 141 19.44 -41.13 12.61
CA ILE A 141 20.45 -41.74 13.47
C ILE A 141 20.47 -40.93 14.78
N PRO A 142 20.26 -41.53 15.97
CA PRO A 142 20.28 -40.77 17.22
C PRO A 142 21.71 -40.30 17.50
N SER A 143 21.97 -39.02 17.24
CA SER A 143 23.20 -38.35 17.65
C SER A 143 23.25 -38.26 19.17
N LYS A 144 24.04 -39.15 19.80
CA LYS A 144 24.45 -38.98 21.19
C LYS A 144 25.31 -37.73 21.27
N LYS A 145 24.87 -36.75 22.06
CA LYS A 145 25.65 -35.58 22.46
C LYS A 145 27.02 -36.00 23.02
N LYS A 146 28.08 -35.28 22.64
CA LYS A 146 28.78 -34.35 23.53
C LYS A 146 29.64 -33.33 22.75
N PRO A 147 29.89 -32.14 23.34
CA PRO A 147 30.62 -31.05 22.70
C PRO A 147 32.11 -31.30 22.83
N PHE A 148 32.88 -31.16 21.76
CA PHE A 148 34.33 -31.03 21.85
C PHE A 148 34.79 -29.95 20.88
N GLY A 149 35.45 -28.95 21.45
CA GLY A 149 35.65 -27.65 20.84
C GLY A 149 36.80 -27.61 19.85
N ILE A 150 36.60 -26.82 18.80
CA ILE A 150 37.67 -26.14 18.08
C ILE A 150 37.12 -24.75 17.73
N SER A 151 37.80 -23.69 18.18
CA SER A 151 37.38 -22.31 17.96
C SER A 151 37.55 -21.93 16.49
N TRP A 152 36.51 -21.37 15.86
CA TRP A 152 36.47 -20.98 14.43
C TRP A 152 37.64 -20.06 14.04
N LYS A 153 38.21 -19.31 14.98
CA LYS A 153 39.38 -18.45 14.76
C LYS A 153 40.64 -19.20 14.27
N PHE A 154 40.75 -20.50 14.52
CA PHE A 154 41.91 -21.29 14.07
C PHE A 154 41.75 -21.89 12.65
N ILE A 155 40.52 -22.14 12.19
CA ILE A 155 40.28 -22.71 10.85
C ILE A 155 40.56 -21.68 9.75
N LEU A 156 40.26 -20.40 9.99
CA LEU A 156 40.50 -19.33 9.01
C LEU A 156 41.99 -18.99 8.84
N GLY A 157 42.81 -19.12 9.88
CA GLY A 157 44.23 -18.78 9.82
C GLY A 157 45.06 -19.75 8.97
N ALA A 158 44.75 -21.05 9.01
CA ALA A 158 45.50 -22.07 8.26
C ALA A 158 45.34 -21.94 6.73
N LEU A 159 44.19 -21.44 6.26
CA LEU A 159 43.88 -21.31 4.84
C LEU A 159 44.63 -20.13 4.19
N VAL A 160 44.85 -19.05 4.93
CA VAL A 160 45.57 -17.85 4.45
C VAL A 160 47.07 -18.13 4.29
N VAL A 161 47.67 -18.89 5.21
CA VAL A 161 49.11 -19.21 5.15
C VAL A 161 49.43 -20.12 3.97
N ALA A 162 48.60 -21.14 3.70
CA ALA A 162 48.82 -22.06 2.58
C ALA A 162 48.79 -21.36 1.21
N LEU A 163 47.90 -20.38 1.02
CA LEU A 163 47.81 -19.63 -0.25
C LEU A 163 48.99 -18.68 -0.46
N SER A 164 49.49 -18.05 0.61
CA SER A 164 50.64 -17.14 0.51
C SER A 164 51.95 -17.84 0.10
N SER A 165 52.16 -19.08 0.56
CA SER A 165 53.38 -19.85 0.22
C SER A 165 53.40 -20.33 -1.23
N LEU A 166 52.23 -20.54 -1.85
CA LEU A 166 52.16 -20.99 -3.24
C LEU A 166 52.49 -19.84 -4.22
N VAL A 167 52.04 -18.62 -3.89
CA VAL A 167 52.24 -17.44 -4.74
C VAL A 167 53.71 -17.02 -4.78
N THR A 168 54.43 -17.06 -3.67
CA THR A 168 55.87 -16.73 -3.65
C THR A 168 56.71 -17.78 -4.37
N SER A 169 56.34 -19.06 -4.31
CA SER A 169 57.06 -20.12 -5.03
C SER A 169 56.94 -19.99 -6.55
N VAL A 170 55.78 -19.61 -7.09
CA VAL A 170 55.58 -19.44 -8.54
C VAL A 170 56.33 -18.21 -9.09
N ILE A 171 56.42 -17.13 -8.31
CA ILE A 171 57.10 -15.89 -8.73
C ILE A 171 58.64 -16.07 -8.79
N LEU A 172 59.22 -16.97 -7.99
CA LEU A 172 60.66 -17.23 -8.01
C LEU A 172 61.09 -18.10 -9.20
N THR A 173 60.24 -19.02 -9.67
CA THR A 173 60.56 -19.92 -10.80
C THR A 173 60.45 -19.23 -12.17
N ALA A 174 59.79 -18.08 -12.26
CA ALA A 174 59.63 -17.32 -13.51
C ALA A 174 60.76 -16.31 -13.78
N ARG A 175 61.81 -16.27 -12.95
CA ARG A 175 62.86 -15.25 -13.01
C ARG A 175 64.28 -15.82 -13.02
N ASN A 176 64.47 -16.98 -13.66
CA ASN A 176 65.78 -17.52 -14.02
C ASN A 176 65.76 -18.02 -15.47
#